data_AF-A0A4R4Y6F4-F1
#
_entry.id   AF-A0A4R4Y6F4-F1
#
_cell.length_a   1.000
_cell.length_b   1.000
_cell.length_c   1.000
_cell.angle_alpha   90.00
_cell.angle_beta   90.00
_cell.angle_gamma   90.00
#
_symmetry.space_group_name_H-M   'P 1'
#
loop_
_entity.id
_entity.type
_entity.pdbx_description
1 polymer ?
#
loop_
_entity_poly.entity_id
_entity_poly.type
_entity_poly.pdbx_seq_one_letter_code
_entity_poly.pdbx_strand_id
1 'polypeptide(L)'
;MTAEHPEVPPDGERDHSLLISEERQRDLLSQLVEIEHEIRRVTLDAAGNGPANRAAAEAHLAEFTELTQRARRAVRNAVTVEERIAHLDFDVDDRP
;
A
#
# COMPACT_ATOMS: atom_id res chain seq x y z
N MET A 1 -17.11 -23.48 4.74
CA MET A 1 -15.70 -23.08 4.86
C MET A 1 -15.36 -22.29 3.61
N THR A 2 -15.69 -21.00 3.62
CA THR A 2 -15.36 -20.07 2.54
C THR A 2 -13.85 -19.91 2.53
N ALA A 3 -13.21 -20.33 1.44
CA ALA A 3 -11.79 -20.12 1.25
C ALA A 3 -11.56 -18.61 1.20
N GLU A 4 -10.89 -18.06 2.22
CA GLU A 4 -10.47 -16.67 2.27
C GLU A 4 -9.70 -16.35 0.98
N HIS A 5 -10.08 -15.25 0.34
CA HIS A 5 -9.43 -14.83 -0.91
C HIS A 5 -7.96 -14.57 -0.60
N PRO A 6 -6.99 -15.12 -1.36
CA PRO A 6 -5.56 -15.05 -1.03
C PRO A 6 -4.99 -13.63 -1.03
N GLU A 7 -5.76 -12.65 -1.49
CA GLU A 7 -5.42 -11.23 -1.52
C GLU A 7 -5.91 -10.46 -0.28
N VAL A 8 -6.74 -11.09 0.57
CA VAL A 8 -7.26 -10.52 1.81
C VAL A 8 -6.33 -10.96 2.95
N PRO A 9 -5.67 -10.02 3.67
CA PRO A 9 -4.92 -10.35 4.86
C PRO A 9 -5.85 -10.99 5.91
N PRO A 10 -5.39 -12.01 6.66
CA PRO A 10 -6.19 -12.62 7.72
C PRO A 10 -6.58 -11.58 8.76
N ASP A 11 -7.78 -11.69 9.35
CA ASP A 11 -8.38 -10.67 10.21
C ASP A 11 -7.51 -10.23 11.40
N GLY A 12 -6.64 -11.10 11.90
CA GLY A 12 -5.69 -10.77 12.98
C GLY A 12 -4.50 -9.89 12.58
N GLU A 13 -4.28 -9.67 11.29
CA GLU A 13 -3.18 -8.85 10.74
C GLU A 13 -3.64 -7.51 10.14
N ARG A 14 -4.96 -7.26 10.16
CA ARG A 14 -5.57 -6.06 9.59
C ARG A 14 -5.52 -4.91 10.60
N ASP A 15 -5.10 -3.73 10.14
CA ASP A 15 -4.97 -2.55 11.02
C ASP A 15 -6.31 -1.81 11.10
N HIS A 16 -7.00 -1.97 12.23
CA HIS A 16 -8.28 -1.33 12.53
C HIS A 16 -8.15 0.10 13.09
N SER A 17 -6.92 0.60 13.32
CA SER A 17 -6.68 1.95 13.81
C SER A 17 -6.80 3.02 12.71
N LEU A 18 -6.71 2.61 11.45
CA LEU A 18 -6.85 3.44 10.25
C LEU A 18 -8.11 3.06 9.49
N LEU A 19 -9.14 3.90 9.60
CA LEU A 19 -10.34 3.82 8.78
C LEU A 19 -10.21 4.79 7.61
N ILE A 20 -10.00 4.26 6.41
CA ILE A 20 -10.00 5.01 5.15
C ILE A 20 -11.09 4.46 4.23
N SER A 21 -11.62 5.26 3.32
CA SER A 21 -12.51 4.71 2.28
C SER A 21 -11.71 3.87 1.28
N GLU A 22 -12.37 2.94 0.59
CA GLU A 22 -11.79 2.21 -0.56
C GLU A 22 -11.29 3.17 -1.65
N GLU A 23 -12.04 4.24 -1.92
CA GLU A 23 -11.63 5.31 -2.83
C GLU A 23 -10.31 5.93 -2.38
N ARG A 24 -10.20 6.29 -1.10
CA ARG A 24 -9.00 6.89 -0.55
C ARG A 24 -7.82 5.91 -0.53
N GLN A 25 -8.08 4.63 -0.28
CA GLN A 25 -7.06 3.57 -0.34
C GLN A 25 -6.51 3.44 -1.77
N ARG A 26 -7.38 3.44 -2.79
CA ARG A 26 -6.98 3.42 -4.21
C ARG A 26 -6.15 4.64 -4.57
N ASP A 27 -6.56 5.82 -4.15
CA ASP A 27 -5.84 7.07 -4.40
C ASP A 27 -4.44 7.05 -3.79
N LEU A 28 -4.31 6.63 -2.54
CA LEU A 28 -3.03 6.53 -1.86
C LEU A 28 -2.09 5.54 -2.55
N LEU A 29 -2.62 4.40 -3.02
CA LEU A 29 -1.83 3.44 -3.78
C LEU A 29 -1.35 4.00 -5.12
N SER A 30 -2.19 4.76 -5.84
CA SER A 30 -1.79 5.45 -7.08
C SER A 30 -0.69 6.47 -6.81
N GLN A 31 -0.88 7.32 -5.79
CA GLN A 31 0.10 8.35 -5.41
C GLN A 31 1.45 7.74 -5.04
N LEU A 32 1.47 6.63 -4.31
CA LEU A 32 2.72 5.94 -3.95
C LEU A 32 3.49 5.44 -5.19
N VAL A 33 2.78 4.97 -6.22
CA VAL A 33 3.39 4.55 -7.49
C VAL A 33 3.93 5.75 -8.27
N GLU A 34 3.17 6.84 -8.34
CA GLU A 34 3.59 8.09 -9.00
C GLU A 34 4.85 8.67 -8.34
N ILE A 35 4.87 8.73 -7.01
CA ILE A 35 6.02 9.19 -6.22
C ILE A 35 7.25 8.29 -6.46
N GLU A 36 7.09 6.97 -6.46
CA GLU A 36 8.19 6.04 -6.75
C GLU A 36 8.79 6.29 -8.14
N HIS A 37 7.93 6.48 -9.15
CA HIS A 37 8.37 6.79 -10.51
C HIS A 37 9.07 8.15 -10.61
N GLU A 38 8.54 9.17 -9.95
CA GLU A 38 9.12 10.51 -9.97
C GLU A 38 10.49 10.54 -9.27
N ILE A 39 10.61 9.95 -8.08
CA ILE A 39 11.88 9.82 -7.37
C ILE A 39 12.89 9.08 -8.23
N ARG A 40 12.49 7.98 -8.88
CA ARG A 40 13.36 7.22 -9.79
C ARG A 40 13.87 8.08 -10.94
N ARG A 41 12.98 8.82 -11.59
CA ARG A 41 13.32 9.70 -12.71
C ARG A 41 14.30 10.79 -12.27
N VAL A 42 13.97 11.52 -11.22
CA VAL A 42 14.80 12.64 -10.73
C VAL A 42 16.16 12.16 -10.25
N THR A 43 16.21 11.04 -9.54
CA THR A 43 17.47 10.47 -9.03
C THR A 43 18.40 10.02 -10.15
N LEU A 44 17.86 9.37 -11.18
CA LEU A 44 18.66 8.94 -12.33
C LEU A 44 19.11 10.11 -13.21
N ASP A 45 18.28 11.14 -13.35
CA ASP A 45 18.64 12.37 -14.07
C ASP A 45 19.78 13.12 -13.35
N ALA A 46 19.69 13.22 -12.02
CA ALA A 46 20.71 13.87 -11.18
C ALA A 46 22.04 13.09 -11.13
N ALA A 47 22.02 11.76 -11.23
CA ALA A 47 23.23 10.94 -11.23
C ALA A 47 24.16 11.22 -12.43
N GLY A 48 23.59 11.71 -13.53
CA GLY A 48 24.30 11.92 -14.80
C GLY A 48 24.82 10.62 -15.42
N ASN A 49 25.78 10.73 -16.33
CA ASN A 49 26.27 9.59 -17.13
C ASN A 49 27.47 8.85 -16.50
N GLY A 50 27.90 9.24 -15.30
CA GLY A 50 29.03 8.59 -14.62
C GLY A 50 28.64 7.21 -14.08
N PRO A 51 29.38 6.13 -14.38
CA PRO A 51 29.02 4.78 -13.95
C PRO A 51 29.01 4.62 -12.41
N ALA A 52 29.93 5.30 -11.71
CA ALA A 52 29.96 5.28 -10.24
C ALA A 52 28.76 6.02 -9.62
N ASN A 53 28.39 7.18 -10.18
CA ASN A 53 27.22 7.94 -9.71
C ASN A 53 25.93 7.17 -9.97
N ARG A 54 25.84 6.49 -11.12
CA ARG A 54 24.70 5.65 -11.47
C ARG A 54 24.54 4.47 -10.51
N ALA A 55 25.64 3.80 -10.15
CA ALA A 55 25.61 2.71 -9.18
C ALA A 55 25.15 3.20 -7.79
N ALA A 56 25.64 4.37 -7.34
CA ALA A 56 25.19 4.97 -6.08
C ALA A 56 23.70 5.35 -6.11
N ALA A 57 23.23 5.93 -7.22
CA ALA A 57 21.82 6.26 -7.43
C ALA A 57 20.93 5.00 -7.43
N GLU A 58 21.37 3.92 -8.08
CA GLU A 58 20.64 2.65 -8.09
C GLU A 58 20.55 2.02 -6.70
N ALA A 59 21.61 2.10 -5.88
CA ALA A 59 21.59 1.64 -4.50
C ALA A 59 20.57 2.42 -3.65
N HIS A 60 20.55 3.75 -3.75
CA HIS A 60 19.55 4.57 -3.05
C HIS A 60 18.12 4.28 -3.52
N LEU A 61 17.92 4.06 -4.82
CA LEU A 61 16.60 3.71 -5.35
C LEU A 61 16.11 2.36 -4.85
N ALA A 62 16.99 1.41 -4.57
CA ALA A 62 16.61 0.13 -3.96
C ALA A 62 16.02 0.34 -2.56
N GLU A 63 16.65 1.16 -1.72
CA GLU A 63 16.14 1.51 -0.38
C GLU A 63 14.77 2.20 -0.45
N PHE A 64 14.61 3.14 -1.38
CA PHE A 64 13.31 3.80 -1.61
C PHE A 64 12.24 2.82 -2.09
N THR A 65 12.59 1.89 -2.97
CA THR A 65 11.67 0.86 -3.47
C THR A 65 11.19 -0.04 -2.34
N GLU A 66 12.07 -0.44 -1.42
CA GLU A 66 11.65 -1.21 -0.24
C GLU A 66 10.70 -0.41 0.65
N LEU A 67 10.98 0.89 0.86
CA LEU A 67 10.12 1.76 1.66
C LEU A 67 8.73 1.92 1.03
N THR A 68 8.64 2.15 -0.28
CA THR A 68 7.35 2.27 -0.98
C THR A 68 6.59 0.95 -1.02
N GLN A 69 7.28 -0.19 -1.07
CA GLN A 69 6.65 -1.50 -0.91
C GLN A 69 6.03 -1.69 0.48
N ARG A 70 6.75 -1.32 1.55
CA ARG A 70 6.23 -1.38 2.92
C ARG A 70 5.02 -0.45 3.09
N ALA A 71 5.09 0.77 2.56
CA ALA A 71 3.98 1.72 2.59
C ALA A 71 2.75 1.19 1.82
N ARG A 72 2.93 0.64 0.62
CA ARG A 72 1.85 0.03 -0.16
C ARG A 72 1.21 -1.14 0.58
N ARG A 73 2.00 -1.98 1.24
CA ARG A 73 1.49 -3.08 2.07
C ARG A 73 0.65 -2.56 3.24
N ALA A 74 1.12 -1.53 3.95
CA ALA A 74 0.37 -0.92 5.03
C ALA A 74 -0.97 -0.34 4.55
N VAL A 75 -0.96 0.40 3.43
CA VAL A 75 -2.20 0.98 2.86
C VAL A 75 -3.17 -0.11 2.41
N ARG A 76 -2.70 -1.19 1.77
CA ARG A 76 -3.55 -2.34 1.39
C ARG A 76 -4.14 -3.08 2.58
N ASN A 77 -3.42 -3.13 3.70
CA ASN A 77 -3.84 -3.82 4.91
C ASN A 77 -4.71 -2.94 5.84
N ALA A 78 -4.90 -1.66 5.52
CA ALA A 78 -5.80 -0.79 6.26
C ALA A 78 -7.24 -1.24 6.02
N VAL A 79 -8.00 -1.45 7.10
CA VAL A 79 -9.41 -1.82 7.01
C VAL A 79 -10.21 -0.63 6.50
N THR A 80 -10.98 -0.85 5.44
CA THR A 80 -11.77 0.24 4.87
C THR A 80 -13.07 0.46 5.63
N VAL A 81 -13.61 1.67 5.53
CA VAL A 81 -14.92 1.99 6.12
C VAL A 81 -16.01 1.10 5.53
N GLU A 82 -15.94 0.85 4.22
CA GLU A 82 -16.86 0.01 3.47
C GLU A 82 -16.79 -1.45 3.92
N GLU A 83 -15.59 -2.01 4.07
CA GLU A 83 -15.40 -3.36 4.62
C GLU A 83 -15.99 -3.46 6.04
N ARG A 84 -15.80 -2.43 6.88
CA ARG A 84 -16.33 -2.42 8.24
C ARG A 84 -17.85 -2.30 8.30
N ILE A 85 -18.46 -1.49 7.42
CA ILE A 85 -19.93 -1.40 7.29
C ILE A 85 -20.49 -2.74 6.81
N ALA A 86 -19.88 -3.36 5.79
CA ALA A 86 -20.29 -4.66 5.29
C ALA A 86 -20.26 -5.74 6.38
N HIS A 87 -19.24 -5.75 7.24
CA HIS A 87 -19.18 -6.69 8.38
C HIS A 87 -20.22 -6.38 9.48
N LEU A 88 -20.56 -5.11 9.68
CA LEU A 88 -21.61 -4.71 10.63
C LEU A 88 -23.02 -5.07 10.14
N ASP A 89 -23.26 -5.04 8.82
CA ASP A 89 -24.56 -5.40 8.24
C ASP A 89 -24.90 -6.89 8.37
N PHE A 90 -23.93 -7.76 8.66
CA PHE A 90 -24.16 -9.19 8.92
C PHE A 90 -24.38 -9.55 10.41
N ASP A 91 -24.06 -8.66 11.35
CA ASP A 91 -24.27 -8.89 12.80
C ASP A 91 -25.65 -8.41 13.30
N VAL A 92 -26.51 -7.89 12.42
CA VAL A 92 -27.86 -7.39 12.79
C VAL A 92 -28.93 -8.49 12.75
N ASP A 93 -28.62 -9.69 12.24
CA ASP A 93 -29.59 -10.79 12.11
C ASP A 93 -29.59 -11.78 13.29
N ASP A 94 -29.25 -11.30 14.49
CA ASP A 94 -29.42 -12.05 15.73
C ASP A 94 -30.46 -11.35 16.63
N ARG A 95 -31.74 -11.54 16.29
CA ARG A 95 -32.89 -11.63 17.21
C ARG A 95 -34.21 -11.81 16.43
N PRO A 96 -35.16 -12.66 16.89
CA PRO A 96 -35.13 -13.59 18.03
C PRO A 96 -34.93 -15.07 17.65
#